data_AF-A0A9E7RTI4-F1
#
_entry.id   AF-A0A9E7RTI4-F1
#
_cell.length_a   1.000
_cell.length_b   1.000
_cell.length_c   1.000
_cell.angle_alpha   90.00
_cell.angle_beta   90.00
_cell.angle_gamma   90.00
#
_symmetry.space_group_name_H-M   'P 1'
#
loop_
_entity.id
_entity.type
_entity.pdbx_description
1 polymer ?
#
loop_
_entity_poly.entity_id
_entity_poly.type
_entity_poly.pdbx_seq_one_letter_code
_entity_poly.pdbx_strand_id
1 'polypeptide(L)'
;METMSLLILVVLGTFLIAGGLALLRVLLSVGRTLITVAANMLTGLLILICVNMLPFINLPLNLLTILVAGFGGIAGVGILIIGNIAGFI
;
A
#
# COMPACT_ATOMS: atom_id res chain seq x y z
N MET A 1 -45.35 28.64 -8.67
CA MET A 1 -44.99 27.27 -8.23
C MET A 1 -43.76 26.72 -8.93
N GLU A 2 -43.34 27.28 -10.07
CA GLU A 2 -42.18 26.78 -10.85
C GLU A 2 -40.82 27.14 -10.24
N THR A 3 -40.69 28.33 -9.65
CA THR A 3 -39.43 28.79 -9.02
C THR A 3 -39.05 27.96 -7.79
N MET A 4 -40.03 27.49 -7.00
CA MET A 4 -39.80 26.61 -5.85
C MET A 4 -39.33 25.22 -6.28
N SER A 5 -39.81 24.72 -7.42
CA SER A 5 -39.37 23.43 -8.00
C SER A 5 -37.91 23.49 -8.48
N LEU A 6 -37.53 24.57 -9.17
CA LEU A 6 -36.14 24.82 -9.57
C LEU A 6 -35.20 24.93 -8.37
N LEU A 7 -35.64 25.60 -7.30
CA LEU A 7 -34.83 25.78 -6.09
C LEU A 7 -34.59 24.44 -5.37
N ILE A 8 -35.61 23.58 -5.28
CA ILE A 8 -35.48 22.23 -4.72
C ILE A 8 -34.54 21.37 -5.58
N LEU A 9 -34.64 21.43 -6.90
CA LEU A 9 -33.76 20.70 -7.82
C LEU A 9 -32.29 21.13 -7.66
N VAL A 10 -32.04 22.44 -7.53
CA VAL A 10 -30.68 22.98 -7.34
C VAL A 10 -30.12 22.57 -5.97
N VAL A 11 -30.93 22.59 -4.91
CA VAL A 11 -30.50 22.16 -3.57
C VAL A 11 -30.20 20.65 -3.53
N LEU A 12 -31.05 19.81 -4.12
CA LEU A 12 -30.81 18.36 -4.22
C LEU A 12 -29.59 18.05 -5.10
N GLY A 13 -29.45 18.74 -6.24
CA GLY A 13 -28.31 18.57 -7.14
C GLY A 13 -27.00 18.95 -6.47
N THR A 14 -26.94 20.09 -5.77
CA THR A 14 -25.74 20.50 -5.03
C THR A 14 -25.43 19.55 -3.88
N PHE A 15 -26.43 19.03 -3.17
CA PHE A 15 -26.23 18.06 -2.10
C PHE A 15 -25.67 16.72 -2.63
N LEU A 16 -26.18 16.23 -3.76
CA LEU A 16 -25.67 15.04 -4.44
C LEU A 16 -24.22 15.22 -4.92
N ILE A 17 -23.91 16.36 -5.53
CA ILE A 17 -22.55 16.65 -6.03
C ILE A 17 -21.58 16.79 -4.84
N ALA A 18 -21.97 17.51 -3.79
CA ALA A 18 -21.14 17.70 -2.60
C ALA A 18 -20.89 16.37 -1.86
N GLY A 19 -21.93 15.55 -1.67
CA GLY A 19 -21.82 14.22 -1.08
C GLY A 19 -20.95 13.28 -1.93
N GLY A 20 -21.13 13.29 -3.25
CA GLY A 20 -20.34 12.51 -4.20
C GLY A 20 -18.86 12.89 -4.18
N LEU A 21 -18.55 14.20 -4.16
CA LEU A 21 -17.16 14.68 -4.09
C LEU A 21 -16.48 14.29 -2.77
N ALA A 22 -17.21 14.35 -1.66
CA ALA A 22 -16.70 13.94 -0.35
C ALA A 22 -16.36 12.44 -0.33
N LEU A 23 -17.25 11.59 -0.86
CA LEU A 23 -17.00 10.15 -0.96
C LEU A 23 -15.78 9.84 -1.84
N LEU A 24 -15.67 10.53 -2.99
CA LEU A 24 -14.58 10.31 -3.94
C LEU A 24 -13.22 10.69 -3.34
N ARG A 25 -13.16 11.76 -2.54
CA ARG A 25 -11.93 12.16 -1.82
C ARG A 25 -11.49 11.10 -0.82
N VAL A 26 -12.43 10.52 -0.07
CA VAL A 26 -12.12 9.44 0.89
C VAL A 26 -11.59 8.22 0.15
N LEU A 27 -12.23 7.82 -0.94
CA LEU A 27 -11.82 6.67 -1.74
C LEU A 27 -10.41 6.85 -2.33
N LEU A 28 -10.11 8.05 -2.85
CA LEU A 28 -8.78 8.39 -3.36
C LEU A 28 -7.71 8.39 -2.26
N SER A 29 -8.04 8.80 -1.03
CA SER A 29 -7.10 8.77 0.09
C SER A 29 -6.71 7.34 0.48
N VAL A 30 -7.70 6.43 0.55
CA VAL A 30 -7.48 5.02 0.90
C VAL A 30 -6.73 4.30 -0.23
N GLY A 31 -7.08 4.59 -1.48
CA GLY A 31 -6.40 4.05 -2.66
C GLY A 31 -4.91 4.39 -2.69
N ARG A 32 -4.54 5.63 -2.34
CA ARG A 32 -3.11 6.03 -2.25
C ARG A 32 -2.34 5.19 -1.24
N THR A 33 -2.90 4.99 -0.04
CA THR A 33 -2.25 4.19 1.00
C THR A 33 -2.01 2.75 0.54
N LEU A 34 -3.01 2.12 -0.11
CA LEU A 34 -2.87 0.77 -0.67
C LEU A 34 -1.78 0.70 -1.74
N ILE A 35 -1.73 1.68 -2.64
CA ILE A 35 -0.70 1.74 -3.69
C ILE A 35 0.68 1.92 -3.09
N THR A 36 0.83 2.77 -2.07
CA THR A 36 2.11 2.98 -1.38
C THR A 36 2.58 1.70 -0.68
N VAL A 37 1.69 0.97 -0.02
CA VAL A 37 2.02 -0.32 0.61
C VAL A 37 2.41 -1.36 -0.43
N ALA A 38 1.66 -1.46 -1.54
CA ALA A 38 1.98 -2.38 -2.63
C ALA A 38 3.33 -2.05 -3.30
N ALA A 39 3.66 -0.76 -3.46
CA ALA A 39 4.97 -0.34 -3.96
C ALA A 39 6.10 -0.71 -3.00
N ASN A 40 5.88 -0.53 -1.69
CA ASN A 40 6.86 -0.90 -0.67
C ASN A 40 7.09 -2.42 -0.63
N MET A 41 6.02 -3.21 -0.83
CA MET A 41 6.10 -4.65 -1.00
C MET A 41 6.94 -5.06 -2.18
N LEU A 42 6.70 -4.46 -3.34
CA LEU A 42 7.46 -4.77 -4.55
C LEU A 42 8.94 -4.45 -4.36
N THR A 43 9.23 -3.33 -3.68
CA THR A 43 10.59 -2.89 -3.39
C THR A 43 11.31 -3.87 -2.46
N GLY A 44 10.66 -4.29 -1.36
CA GLY A 44 11.24 -5.26 -0.44
C GLY A 44 11.49 -6.63 -1.07
N LEU A 45 10.59 -7.08 -1.95
CA LEU A 45 10.75 -8.33 -2.69
C LEU A 45 11.92 -8.25 -3.69
N LEU A 46 12.05 -7.13 -4.42
CA LEU A 46 13.18 -6.89 -5.32
C LEU A 46 14.51 -6.86 -4.55
N ILE A 47 14.56 -6.16 -3.41
CA ILE A 47 15.76 -6.09 -2.59
C ILE A 47 16.12 -7.47 -2.05
N LEU A 48 15.15 -8.27 -1.62
CA LEU A 48 15.42 -9.63 -1.13
C LEU A 48 16.05 -10.50 -2.22
N ILE A 49 15.57 -10.40 -3.46
CA ILE A 49 16.17 -11.09 -4.62
C ILE A 49 17.60 -10.57 -4.87
N CYS A 50 17.81 -9.26 -4.85
CA CYS A 50 19.14 -8.66 -5.02
C CYS A 50 20.12 -9.08 -3.91
N VAL A 51 19.66 -9.13 -2.66
CA VAL A 51 20.48 -9.55 -1.53
C VAL A 51 20.83 -11.03 -1.62
N ASN A 52 19.88 -11.87 -2.06
CA ASN A 52 20.13 -13.30 -2.24
C ASN A 52 21.03 -13.62 -3.45
N MET A 53 21.34 -12.64 -4.32
CA MET A 53 22.36 -12.77 -5.37
C MET A 53 23.78 -12.49 -4.85
N LEU A 54 23.93 -11.91 -3.66
CA LEU A 54 25.23 -11.69 -3.04
C LEU A 54 25.76 -13.00 -2.44
N PRO A 55 27.00 -13.41 -2.75
CA PRO A 55 27.54 -14.71 -2.32
C PRO A 55 27.75 -14.83 -0.80
N PHE A 56 27.64 -13.72 -0.06
CA PHE A 56 27.83 -13.66 1.39
C PHE A 56 26.54 -13.86 2.18
N ILE A 57 25.36 -13.79 1.55
CA ILE A 57 24.05 -13.85 2.21
C ILE A 57 23.15 -14.80 1.42
N ASN A 58 22.97 -16.02 1.93
CA ASN A 58 21.99 -16.97 1.39
C ASN A 58 20.76 -16.96 2.29
N LEU A 59 19.71 -16.27 1.84
CA LEU A 59 18.42 -16.25 2.52
C LEU A 59 17.51 -17.33 1.92
N PRO A 60 16.93 -18.22 2.74
CA PRO A 60 15.99 -19.20 2.24
C PRO A 60 14.76 -18.47 1.66
N LEU A 61 14.48 -18.67 0.38
CA LEU A 61 13.29 -18.11 -0.31
C LEU A 61 12.05 -18.91 0.06
N ASN A 62 11.60 -18.76 1.30
CA ASN A 62 10.42 -19.42 1.84
C ASN A 62 9.27 -18.41 1.95
N LEU A 63 8.04 -18.90 2.12
CA LEU A 63 6.86 -18.03 2.21
C LEU A 63 7.02 -16.96 3.31
N LEU A 64 7.62 -17.29 4.45
CA LEU A 64 7.86 -16.33 5.53
C LEU A 64 8.84 -15.22 5.15
N THR A 65 9.94 -15.52 4.46
CA THR A 65 10.93 -14.50 4.10
C THR A 65 10.40 -13.56 3.03
N ILE A 66 9.63 -14.09 2.08
CA ILE A 66 8.92 -13.30 1.08
C ILE A 66 7.87 -12.39 1.73
N LEU A 67 7.15 -12.88 2.75
CA LEU A 67 6.13 -12.10 3.45
C LEU A 67 6.77 -10.99 4.30
N VAL A 68 7.85 -11.29 5.03
CA VAL A 68 8.59 -10.33 5.86
C VAL A 68 9.26 -9.26 5.00
N ALA A 69 9.84 -9.63 3.86
CA ALA A 69 10.40 -8.65 2.92
C ALA A 69 9.34 -7.85 2.18
N GLY A 70 8.23 -8.49 1.78
CA GLY A 70 7.09 -7.79 1.19
C GLY A 70 6.52 -6.77 2.17
N PHE A 71 5.98 -7.21 3.31
CA PHE A 71 5.35 -6.27 4.24
C PHE A 71 6.35 -5.31 4.91
N GLY A 72 7.58 -5.76 5.16
CA GLY A 72 8.61 -4.96 5.83
C GLY A 72 9.45 -4.08 4.90
N GLY A 73 9.33 -4.23 3.57
CA GLY A 73 10.12 -3.47 2.61
C GLY A 73 11.63 -3.62 2.86
N ILE A 74 12.36 -2.51 2.80
CA ILE A 74 13.80 -2.43 3.08
C ILE A 74 14.13 -2.89 4.51
N ALA A 75 13.35 -2.46 5.50
CA ALA A 75 13.58 -2.79 6.90
C ALA A 75 13.36 -4.29 7.18
N GLY A 76 12.35 -4.89 6.54
CA GLY A 76 12.07 -6.32 6.61
C GLY A 76 13.23 -7.15 6.08
N VAL A 77 13.80 -6.75 4.93
CA VAL A 77 15.01 -7.41 4.40
C VAL A 77 16.20 -7.24 5.34
N GLY A 78 16.36 -6.06 5.96
CA GLY A 78 17.40 -5.82 6.97
C GLY A 78 17.31 -6.78 8.16
N ILE A 79 16.09 -7.02 8.68
CA ILE A 79 15.86 -7.97 9.78
C ILE A 79 16.19 -9.39 9.35
N LEU A 80 15.86 -9.78 8.11
CA LEU A 80 16.19 -11.09 7.57
C LEU A 80 17.71 -11.30 7.46
N ILE A 81 18.45 -10.28 7.01
CA ILE A 81 19.92 -10.32 6.97
C ILE A 81 20.48 -10.50 8.39
N ILE A 82 19.97 -9.76 9.37
CA ILE A 82 20.40 -9.88 10.77
C ILE A 82 20.08 -11.27 11.32
N GLY A 83 18.88 -11.81 11.04
CA GLY A 83 18.47 -13.14 11.47
C GLY A 83 19.34 -14.25 10.86
N ASN A 84 19.77 -14.09 9.61
CA ASN A 84 20.69 -14.99 8.94
C ASN A 84 22.10 -14.95 9.56
N ILE A 85 22.63 -13.75 9.85
CA ILE A 85 23.92 -13.59 10.53
C ILE A 85 23.88 -14.15 11.96
N ALA A 86 22.74 -14.01 12.65
CA ALA A 86 22.54 -14.54 13.99
C ALA A 86 22.26 -16.07 14.02
N GLY A 87 22.17 -16.72 12.86
CA GLY A 87 21.97 -18.17 12.74
C GLY A 87 20.55 -18.66 13.06
N PHE A 88 19.56 -17.76 13.11
CA PHE A 88 18.16 -18.12 13.30
C PHE A 88 17.47 -18.58 12.00
N ILE A 89 18.05 -18.25 10.84
CA ILE A 89 17.46 -18.46 9.50
C ILE A 89 18.51 -18.85 8.48
#